data_AF-A0A846X5X6-F1
#
_entry.id   AF-A0A846X5X6-F1
#
_cell.length_a   1.000
_cell.length_b   1.000
_cell.length_c   1.000
_cell.angle_alpha   90.00
_cell.angle_beta   90.00
_cell.angle_gamma   90.00
#
_symmetry.space_group_name_H-M   'P 1'
#
loop_
_entity.id
_entity.type
_entity.pdbx_description
1 polymer ?
#
loop_
_entity_poly.entity_id
_entity_poly.type
_entity_poly.pdbx_seq_one_letter_code
_entity_poly.pdbx_strand_id
1 'polypeptide(L)'
;MALNIKDPRVHDMVKQITAITGQSQAAAVESAVEQRLRELLAEDKAARILAIGRDIARRLTPEQSARMRDHAAELYDEETGLPR
;
A
#
# COMPACT_ATOMS: atom_id res chain seq x y z
N MET A 1 18.45 -21.92 -9.99
CA MET A 1 19.28 -21.72 -8.78
C MET A 1 18.70 -22.55 -7.65
N ALA A 2 19.54 -23.23 -6.85
CA ALA A 2 19.07 -24.00 -5.69
C ALA A 2 18.99 -23.09 -4.47
N LEU A 3 17.83 -23.07 -3.79
CA LEU A 3 17.64 -22.33 -2.55
C LEU A 3 18.10 -23.20 -1.38
N ASN A 4 19.09 -22.72 -0.61
CA ASN A 4 19.59 -23.44 0.56
C ASN A 4 18.94 -22.89 1.84
N ILE A 5 18.08 -23.69 2.47
CA ILE A 5 17.42 -23.37 3.73
C ILE A 5 18.07 -24.19 4.84
N LYS A 6 18.78 -23.51 5.76
CA LYS A 6 19.52 -24.17 6.84
C LYS A 6 18.67 -24.52 8.06
N ASP A 7 17.54 -23.84 8.24
CA ASP A 7 16.60 -24.12 9.32
C ASP A 7 15.68 -25.28 8.90
N PRO A 8 15.69 -26.43 9.61
CA PRO A 8 14.87 -27.59 9.25
C PRO A 8 13.37 -27.30 9.26
N ARG A 9 12.90 -26.46 10.21
CA ARG A 9 11.49 -26.09 10.31
C ARG A 9 11.07 -25.25 9.12
N VAL A 10 11.91 -24.29 8.70
CA VAL A 10 11.62 -23.48 7.51
C VAL A 10 11.61 -24.34 6.26
N HIS A 11 12.54 -25.29 6.14
CA HIS A 11 12.59 -26.22 5.01
C HIS A 11 11.32 -27.07 4.92
N ASP A 12 10.84 -27.59 6.06
CA ASP A 12 9.61 -28.40 6.11
C ASP A 12 8.36 -27.58 5.77
N MET A 13 8.28 -26.33 6.24
CA MET A 13 7.19 -25.42 5.85
C MET A 13 7.20 -25.14 4.35
N VAL A 14 8.38 -24.86 3.77
CA VAL A 14 8.50 -24.63 2.32
C VAL A 14 8.14 -25.89 1.54
N LYS A 15 8.54 -27.08 1.99
CA LYS A 15 8.14 -28.35 1.40
C LYS A 15 6.62 -28.54 1.38
N GLN A 16 5.94 -28.23 2.48
CA GLN A 16 4.48 -28.30 2.54
C GLN A 16 3.83 -27.36 1.52
N ILE A 17 4.32 -26.12 1.39
CA ILE A 17 3.85 -25.19 0.37
C ILE A 17 4.04 -25.79 -1.02
N THR A 18 5.23 -26.29 -1.35
CA THR A 18 5.48 -26.90 -2.66
C THR A 18 4.62 -28.13 -2.95
N ALA A 19 4.30 -28.93 -1.94
CA ALA A 19 3.43 -30.10 -2.08
C ALA A 19 1.98 -29.70 -2.37
N ILE A 20 1.52 -28.57 -1.80
CA ILE A 20 0.15 -28.06 -1.99
C ILE A 20 0.05 -27.30 -3.33
N THR A 21 1.02 -26.47 -3.67
CA THR A 21 0.95 -25.56 -4.82
C THR A 21 1.55 -26.11 -6.11
N GLY A 22 2.35 -27.18 -6.02
CA GLY A 22 3.13 -27.72 -7.14
C GLY A 22 4.28 -26.82 -7.60
N GLN A 23 4.53 -25.71 -6.90
CA GLN A 23 5.62 -24.79 -7.22
C GLN A 23 6.98 -25.36 -6.79
N SER A 24 8.06 -24.83 -7.39
CA SER A 24 9.40 -25.08 -6.86
C SER A 24 9.60 -24.36 -5.52
N GLN A 25 10.52 -24.85 -4.69
CA GLN A 25 10.83 -24.20 -3.40
C GLN A 25 11.28 -22.75 -3.57
N ALA A 26 12.03 -22.46 -4.64
CA ALA A 26 12.46 -21.10 -4.96
C ALA A 26 11.26 -20.19 -5.28
N ALA A 27 10.33 -20.65 -6.13
CA ALA A 27 9.12 -19.90 -6.48
C ALA A 27 8.18 -19.69 -5.27
N ALA A 28 8.07 -20.69 -4.40
CA ALA A 28 7.30 -20.58 -3.17
C ALA A 28 7.86 -19.50 -2.24
N VAL A 29 9.20 -19.43 -2.08
CA VAL A 29 9.83 -18.40 -1.24
C VAL A 29 9.80 -17.03 -1.91
N GLU A 30 10.04 -16.95 -3.21
CA GLU A 30 9.95 -15.71 -3.98
C GLU A 30 8.57 -15.07 -3.84
N SER A 31 7.50 -15.82 -4.09
CA SER A 31 6.13 -15.32 -3.97
C SER A 31 5.79 -14.83 -2.55
N ALA A 32 6.22 -15.56 -1.52
CA ALA A 32 6.01 -15.17 -0.13
C ALA A 32 6.77 -13.88 0.23
N VAL A 33 8.03 -13.76 -0.19
CA VAL A 33 8.86 -12.56 0.02
C VAL A 33 8.26 -11.37 -0.71
N GLU A 34 7.87 -11.54 -1.98
CA GLU A 34 7.22 -10.48 -2.75
C GLU A 34 5.93 -9.99 -2.11
N GLN A 35 5.06 -10.91 -1.66
CA GLN A 35 3.83 -10.54 -0.99
C GLN A 35 4.13 -9.71 0.26
N ARG A 36 5.06 -10.16 1.10
CA ARG A 36 5.41 -9.44 2.31
C ARG A 36 6.00 -8.06 2.01
N LEU A 37 6.82 -7.96 0.97
CA LEU A 37 7.39 -6.68 0.54
C LEU A 37 6.31 -5.71 0.03
N ARG A 38 5.34 -6.20 -0.75
CA ARG A 38 4.22 -5.37 -1.22
C ARG A 38 3.41 -4.81 -0.06
N GLU A 39 3.10 -5.62 0.95
CA GLU A 39 2.38 -5.19 2.15
C GLU A 39 3.14 -4.09 2.90
N LEU A 40 4.44 -4.31 3.17
CA LEU A 40 5.28 -3.35 3.88
C LEU A 40 5.43 -2.02 3.12
N LEU A 41 5.61 -2.08 1.80
CA LEU A 41 5.71 -0.87 0.98
C LEU A 41 4.36 -0.13 0.86
N ALA A 42 3.24 -0.84 0.87
CA ALA A 42 1.92 -0.22 0.91
C ALA A 42 1.67 0.50 2.24
N GLU A 43 2.04 -0.11 3.37
CA GLU A 43 1.99 0.50 4.70
C GLU A 43 2.87 1.76 4.78
N ASP A 44 4.10 1.69 4.27
CA ASP A 44 5.01 2.85 4.21
C ASP A 44 4.44 3.99 3.35
N LYS A 45 3.87 3.67 2.19
CA LYS A 45 3.26 4.66 1.31
C LYS A 45 2.09 5.39 1.99
N ALA A 46 1.21 4.65 2.66
CA ALA A 46 0.09 5.24 3.39
C ALA A 46 0.58 6.16 4.52
N ALA A 47 1.56 5.70 5.30
CA ALA A 47 2.17 6.50 6.36
C ALA A 47 2.81 7.78 5.82
N ARG A 48 3.52 7.69 4.68
CA ARG A 48 4.16 8.81 4.00
C ARG A 48 3.14 9.82 3.47
N ILE A 49 2.07 9.36 2.82
CA ILE A 49 0.98 10.24 2.35
C ILE A 49 0.37 11.01 3.52
N LEU A 50 0.08 10.32 4.63
CA LEU A 50 -0.46 10.95 5.83
C LEU A 50 0.52 11.93 6.47
N ALA A 51 1.82 11.62 6.47
CA ALA A 51 2.85 12.52 6.98
C ALA A 51 2.92 13.82 6.15
N ILE A 52 2.89 13.71 4.83
CA ILE A 52 2.84 14.87 3.91
C ILE A 52 1.56 15.67 4.14
N GLY A 53 0.40 15.02 4.23
CA GLY A 53 -0.88 15.69 4.51
C GLY A 53 -0.87 16.45 5.83
N ARG A 54 -0.29 15.87 6.89
CA ARG A 54 -0.12 16.54 8.19
C ARG A 54 0.84 17.72 8.14
N ASP A 55 1.90 17.64 7.33
CA ASP A 55 2.84 18.74 7.14
C ASP A 55 2.21 19.90 6.36
N ILE A 56 1.46 19.60 5.28
CA ILE A 56 0.68 20.58 4.53
C ILE A 56 -0.35 21.26 5.46
N ALA A 57 -1.13 20.47 6.21
CA ALA A 57 -2.14 20.99 7.12
C ALA A 57 -1.58 21.94 8.18
N ARG A 58 -0.34 21.71 8.65
CA ARG A 58 0.34 22.62 9.60
C ARG A 58 0.74 23.96 9.00
N ARG A 59 0.88 24.05 7.68
CA ARG A 59 1.34 25.25 6.96
C ARG A 59 0.19 26.12 6.44
N LEU A 60 -1.04 25.61 6.46
CA LEU A 60 -2.21 26.34 5.99
C LEU A 60 -2.79 27.22 7.10
N THR A 61 -3.16 28.47 6.77
CA THR A 61 -3.95 29.30 7.69
C THR A 61 -5.39 28.80 7.78
N PRO A 62 -6.15 29.18 8.83
CA PRO A 62 -7.57 28.87 8.92
C PRO A 62 -8.37 29.37 7.71
N GLU A 63 -8.07 30.56 7.17
CA GLU A 63 -8.75 31.08 5.98
C GLU A 63 -8.44 30.27 4.72
N GLN A 64 -7.17 29.87 4.52
CA GLN A 64 -6.76 29.03 3.40
C GLN A 64 -7.41 27.65 3.47
N SER A 65 -7.45 27.06 4.67
CA SER A 65 -8.12 25.78 4.90
C SER A 65 -9.64 25.85 4.67
N ALA A 66 -10.26 27.00 4.93
CA ALA A 66 -11.68 27.22 4.68
C ALA A 66 -12.00 27.33 3.18
N ARG A 67 -11.18 28.06 2.40
CA ARG A 67 -11.33 28.16 0.94
C ARG A 67 -11.16 26.83 0.22
N MET A 68 -10.24 25.97 0.68
CA MET A 68 -9.98 24.68 0.03
C MET A 68 -11.13 23.67 0.16
N ARG A 69 -12.07 23.87 1.10
CA ARG A 69 -13.20 22.95 1.32
C ARG A 69 -14.33 23.13 0.31
N ASP A 70 -14.34 24.21 -0.47
CA ASP A 70 -15.52 24.61 -1.26
C ASP A 70 -15.31 24.68 -2.77
N HIS A 71 -14.25 24.06 -3.29
CA HIS A 71 -14.03 24.06 -4.75
C HIS A 71 -15.09 23.25 -5.52
N ALA A 72 -15.76 22.31 -4.86
CA ALA A 72 -16.84 21.54 -5.49
C ALA A 72 -18.07 22.41 -5.77
N ALA A 73 -18.46 23.31 -4.87
CA ALA A 73 -19.59 24.22 -5.09
C ALA A 73 -19.25 25.35 -6.09
N GLU A 74 -17.97 25.70 -6.21
CA GLU A 74 -17.48 26.63 -7.23
C GLU A 74 -17.47 26.04 -8.64
N LEU A 75 -17.18 24.73 -8.77
CA LEU A 75 -16.97 24.06 -10.07
C LEU A 75 -18.23 23.39 -10.63
N TYR A 76 -19.15 22.97 -9.77
CA TYR A 76 -20.37 22.25 -10.17
C TYR A 76 -21.61 23.04 -9.78
N ASP A 77 -22.63 22.96 -10.63
CA ASP A 77 -23.96 23.48 -10.34
C ASP A 77 -24.63 22.64 -9.24
N GLU A 78 -25.20 23.30 -8.23
CA GLU A 78 -25.73 22.62 -7.03
C GLU A 78 -27.02 21.83 -7.32
N GLU A 79 -27.82 22.24 -8.31
CA GLU A 79 -29.08 21.57 -8.66
C GLU A 79 -28.86 20.39 -9.61
N THR A 80 -27.98 20.55 -10.59
CA THR A 80 -27.77 19.56 -11.66
C THR A 80 -26.55 18.68 -11.43
N GLY A 81 -25.60 19.11 -10.59
CA GLY A 81 -24.33 18.43 -10.37
C GLY A 81 -23.39 18.42 -11.58
N LEU A 82 -23.69 19.19 -12.62
CA LEU A 82 -22.87 19.32 -13.82
C LEU A 82 -21.83 20.45 -13.66
N PRO A 83 -20.68 20.39 -14.36
CA PRO A 83 -19.74 21.50 -14.35
C PRO A 83 -20.41 22.81 -14.80
N ARG A 84 -20.15 23.90 -14.07
CA ARG A 84 -20.60 25.25 -14.46
C ARG A 84 -19.93 25.74 -15.75
#